data_AF-A0A1M6G7R3-F1
#
_entry.id   AF-A0A1M6G7R3-F1
#
_cell.length_a   1.000
_cell.length_b   1.000
_cell.length_c   1.000
_cell.angle_alpha   90.00
_cell.angle_beta   90.00
_cell.angle_gamma   90.00
#
_symmetry.space_group_name_H-M   'P 1'
#
loop_
_entity.id
_entity.type
_entity.pdbx_description
1 polymer ?
#
loop_
_entity_poly.entity_id
_entity_poly.type
_entity_poly.pdbx_seq_one_letter_code
_entity_poly.pdbx_strand_id
1 'polypeptide(L)' 'MFEWFKRKSKLERLKIRHRKLMHQSYEISLNDPKKSEKLHRQAELIYEEIKKITN' A
#
# COMPACT_ATOMS: atom_id res chain seq x y z
N MET A 1 13.45 -24.18 -11.08
CA MET A 1 12.20 -23.41 -11.32
C MET A 1 11.91 -22.47 -10.13
N PHE A 2 12.86 -21.61 -9.74
CA PHE A 2 12.70 -20.72 -8.55
C PHE A 2 13.25 -19.30 -8.74
N GLU A 3 13.77 -18.95 -9.92
CA GLU A 3 14.42 -17.66 -10.14
C GLU A 3 13.54 -16.60 -10.82
N TRP A 4 12.40 -16.98 -11.39
CA TRP A 4 11.44 -16.04 -11.97
C TRP A 4 10.65 -15.21 -10.93
N PHE A 5 10.72 -15.59 -9.64
CA PHE A 5 10.01 -14.90 -8.54
C PHE A 5 10.81 -13.75 -7.90
N LYS A 6 12.05 -13.49 -8.31
CA LYS A 6 12.92 -12.51 -7.61
C LYS A 6 12.68 -11.04 -7.99
N ARG A 7 11.85 -10.73 -9.00
CA ARG A 7 11.54 -9.34 -9.38
C ARG A 7 10.04 -9.09 -9.35
N LYS A 8 9.51 -8.76 -8.17
CA LYS A 8 8.14 -8.26 -8.05
C LYS A 8 7.93 -7.13 -9.04
N SER A 9 6.86 -7.22 -9.83
CA SER A 9 6.49 -6.17 -10.77
C SER A 9 6.29 -4.83 -10.03
N LYS A 10 6.42 -3.71 -10.73
CA LYS A 10 6.14 -2.38 -10.15
C LYS A 10 4.74 -2.36 -9.51
N LEU A 11 3.76 -2.98 -10.18
CA LEU A 11 2.39 -3.14 -9.70
C LEU A 11 2.31 -3.93 -8.38
N GLU A 12 2.99 -5.07 -8.28
CA GLU A 12 3.00 -5.86 -7.04
C GLU A 12 3.66 -5.11 -5.88
N ARG A 13 4.75 -4.37 -6.14
CA ARG A 13 5.40 -3.55 -5.11
C ARG A 13 4.45 -2.48 -4.58
N LEU A 14 3.71 -1.82 -5.46
CA LEU A 14 2.70 -0.84 -5.08
C LEU A 14 1.56 -1.48 -4.27
N LYS A 15 1.04 -2.63 -4.71
CA LYS A 15 -0.02 -3.38 -3.98
C LYS A 15 0.41 -3.78 -2.57
N ILE A 16 1.66 -4.26 -2.41
CA ILE A 16 2.20 -4.61 -1.09
C ILE A 16 2.32 -3.38 -0.20
N ARG A 17 2.84 -2.27 -0.74
CA ARG A 17 3.00 -1.02 0.00
C ARG A 17 1.65 -0.43 0.42
N HIS A 18 0.66 -0.44 -0.47
CA HIS A 18 -0.72 -0.07 -0.17
C HIS A 18 -1.28 -0.89 0.98
N ARG A 19 -1.20 -2.23 0.89
CA ARG A 19 -1.69 -3.14 1.94
C ARG A 19 -1.03 -2.87 3.28
N LYS A 20 0.29 -2.66 3.29
CA LYS A 20 1.04 -2.37 4.51
C LYS A 20 0.57 -1.06 5.16
N LEU A 21 0.43 0.01 4.39
CA LEU A 21 -0.02 1.31 4.92
C LEU A 21 -1.46 1.24 5.44
N MET A 22 -2.35 0.53 4.75
CA MET A 22 -3.73 0.33 5.22
C MET A 22 -3.79 -0.47 6.52
N HIS A 23 -2.98 -1.53 6.63
CA HIS A 23 -2.89 -2.30 7.86
C HIS A 23 -2.38 -1.44 9.03
N GLN A 24 -1.30 -0.69 8.81
CA GLN A 24 -0.75 0.20 9.83
C GLN A 24 -1.72 1.33 10.22
N SER A 25 -2.45 1.89 9.26
CA SER A 25 -3.51 2.88 9.50
C SER A 25 -4.60 2.31 10.41
N TYR A 26 -5.02 1.07 10.16
CA TYR A 26 -6.00 0.38 10.99
C TYR A 26 -5.50 0.13 12.41
N GLU A 27 -4.27 -0.40 12.57
CA GLU A 27 -3.69 -0.70 13.89
C GLU A 27 -3.60 0.54 14.79
N ILE A 28 -3.28 1.70 14.21
CA ILE A 28 -3.14 2.93 15.00
C ILE A 28 -4.43 3.76 15.08
N SER A 29 -5.49 3.39 14.36
CA SER A 29 -6.75 4.16 14.30
C SER A 29 -7.38 4.44 15.66
N LEU A 30 -7.29 3.47 16.58
CA LEU A 30 -7.84 3.57 17.93
C LEU A 30 -7.00 4.44 18.87
N ASN A 31 -5.68 4.51 18.62
CA ASN A 31 -4.73 5.18 19.52
C ASN A 31 -4.35 6.58 19.03
N ASP A 32 -4.25 6.79 17.72
CA ASP A 32 -3.84 8.04 17.09
C ASP A 32 -4.59 8.23 15.75
N PRO A 33 -5.81 8.80 15.79
CA PRO A 33 -6.65 8.95 14.60
C PRO A 33 -6.03 9.89 13.56
N LYS A 34 -5.27 10.92 13.99
CA LYS A 34 -4.58 11.84 13.06
C LYS A 34 -3.50 11.12 12.26
N LYS A 35 -2.71 10.28 12.94
CA LYS A 35 -1.67 9.49 12.28
C LYS A 35 -2.27 8.39 11.42
N SER A 36 -3.36 7.77 11.86
CA SER A 36 -4.13 6.80 11.07
C SER A 36 -4.63 7.40 9.76
N GLU A 37 -5.23 8.59 9.82
CA GLU A 37 -5.70 9.31 8.63
C GLU A 37 -4.55 9.65 7.68
N LYS A 38 -3.41 10.10 8.21
CA LYS A 38 -2.22 10.38 7.39
C LYS A 38 -1.73 9.12 6.64
N LEU A 39 -1.68 7.97 7.30
CA LEU A 39 -1.31 6.70 6.68
C LEU A 39 -2.36 6.25 5.66
N HIS A 40 -3.64 6.48 5.93
CA HIS A 40 -4.74 6.18 5.02
C HIS A 40 -4.59 7.00 3.73
N ARG A 41 -4.42 8.32 3.83
CA ARG A 41 -4.18 9.20 2.66
C ARG A 41 -2.95 8.78 1.86
N GLN A 42 -1.88 8.37 2.54
CA GLN A 42 -0.69 7.86 1.85
C GLN A 42 -0.98 6.56 1.09
N ALA A 43 -1.83 5.69 1.62
CA ALA A 43 -2.26 4.49 0.92
C ALA A 43 -3.15 4.86 -0.29
N GLU A 44 -4.07 5.81 -0.15
CA GLU A 44 -4.91 6.27 -1.27
C GLU A 44 -4.09 6.77 -2.46
N LEU A 45 -3.03 7.57 -2.23
CA LEU A 45 -2.13 8.01 -3.30
C LEU A 45 -1.48 6.84 -4.05
N ILE A 46 -1.10 5.77 -3.33
CA ILE A 46 -0.55 4.55 -3.94
C ILE A 46 -1.64 3.80 -4.71
N TYR A 47 -2.88 3.80 -4.21
CA TYR A 47 -4.00 3.20 -4.93
C TYR A 47 -4.27 3.91 -6.25
N GLU A 48 -4.17 5.24 -6.29
CA GLU A 48 -4.25 6.01 -7.54
C GLU A 48 -3.13 5.64 -8.51
N GLU A 49 -1.90 5.44 -8.04
CA GLU A 49 -0.79 4.94 -8.88
C GLU A 49 -1.06 3.53 -9.41
N ILE A 50 -1.61 2.63 -8.59
CA ILE A 50 -2.02 1.29 -9.00
C ILE A 50 -3.08 1.38 -10.10
N LYS A 51 -4.07 2.27 -9.93
CA LYS A 51 -5.15 2.47 -10.89
C LYS A 51 -4.62 2.95 -12.24
N LYS A 52 -3.69 3.92 -12.25
CA LYS A 52 -3.01 4.40 -13.48
C LYS A 52 -2.22 3.33 -14.23
N ILE A 53 -1.77 2.28 -13.55
CA ILE A 53 -1.01 1.17 -14.16
C ILE A 53 -1.95 0.05 -14.64
N THR A 54 -3.11 -0.09 -14.00
CA THR A 54 -4.06 -1.19 -14.26
C THR A 54 -5.15 -0.82 -15.27
N ASN A 55 -5.39 0.48 -15.47
CA ASN A 55 -6.40 1.06 -16.34
C ASN A 55 -5.75 1.79 -17.52
#